data_AF-A0A7T7ZYB8-F1
#
_entry.id   AF-A0A7T7ZYB8-F1
#
_cell.length_a   1.000
_cell.length_b   1.000
_cell.length_c   1.000
_cell.angle_alpha   90.00
_cell.angle_beta   90.00
_cell.angle_gamma   90.00
#
_symmetry.space_group_name_H-M   'P 1'
#
loop_
_entity.id
_entity.type
_entity.pdbx_description
1 polymer ?
#
loop_
_entity_poly.entity_id
_entity_poly.type
_entity_poly.pdbx_seq_one_letter_code
_entity_poly.pdbx_strand_id
1 'polypeptide(L)'
;MKNYLTGLLMFGITFSTWAQNPVWNTDTLKLSLKDAWNRAEEHSRHIKIKHLEVGISAEEVKDLKAERLPEVQIKGSAEKASNIPIYENGLFSKPSQHEVIHTLYRAGADFYLNLYNGNKLNLQIKEEKTLHKISEIEKEQAVSDIHYKTANLYLDLQKILIFRKLIKEDIEDQKKQLEEIRSLLKNGVVLKSDVLRIELELSRREMALITIENDILIATQKLNIIMGIPDDQIVVPEEPIEVWNNATPYEEYLRIALEHSFDYHISEHKTELSKIKIDQIKANMRPKIGMYGEFYYANPQIFLFPYNPYWYSLGVVGLKASFNLSSFYHNTHKVRAAKIEFEKEEESHKNTEDQVRQQVKEAFLRYQEALEQIKVAEANQAHARENARIIKNTYFNQTSLITDLLDADVQLLQTKFELEAAKIMAQNKYYLLQNIIGIL
;
A
#
# COMPACT_ATOMS: atom_id res chain seq x y z
N MET A 1 -68.55 17.19 -5.13
CA MET A 1 -68.99 16.04 -5.95
C MET A 1 -68.21 14.82 -5.47
N LYS A 2 -68.94 13.84 -4.92
CA LYS A 2 -68.60 12.43 -4.66
C LYS A 2 -67.28 12.03 -3.97
N ASN A 3 -67.45 11.64 -2.70
CA ASN A 3 -66.58 10.77 -1.91
C ASN A 3 -66.63 9.30 -2.40
N TYR A 4 -65.48 8.62 -2.35
CA TYR A 4 -65.32 7.15 -2.28
C TYR A 4 -64.08 6.94 -1.40
N LEU A 5 -64.17 6.61 -0.10
CA LEU A 5 -64.41 5.29 0.52
C LEU A 5 -63.82 4.09 -0.24
N THR A 6 -62.61 3.69 0.13
CA THR A 6 -62.09 2.32 -0.06
C THR A 6 -61.36 1.90 1.21
N GLY A 7 -61.90 0.88 1.86
CA GLY A 7 -61.34 0.27 3.05
C GLY A 7 -60.34 -0.86 2.75
N LEU A 8 -59.40 -0.98 3.68
CA LEU A 8 -58.95 -2.22 4.36
C LEU A 8 -58.60 -3.47 3.54
N LEU A 9 -57.32 -3.85 3.60
CA LEU A 9 -56.90 -5.23 3.88
C LEU A 9 -55.44 -5.24 4.37
N MET A 10 -55.26 -5.19 5.69
CA MET A 10 -54.00 -5.50 6.34
C MET A 10 -53.78 -7.02 6.29
N PHE A 11 -52.82 -7.47 5.49
CA PHE A 11 -52.25 -8.81 5.61
C PHE A 11 -51.13 -8.76 6.66
N GLY A 12 -51.45 -9.24 7.86
CA GLY A 12 -50.44 -9.53 8.88
C GLY A 12 -49.62 -10.74 8.47
N ILE A 13 -48.40 -10.53 8.00
CA ILE A 13 -47.40 -11.58 7.80
C ILE A 13 -46.70 -11.78 9.14
N THR A 14 -47.05 -12.84 9.87
CA THR A 14 -46.29 -13.32 11.02
C THR A 14 -45.00 -13.97 10.52
N PHE A 15 -43.89 -13.24 10.56
CA PHE A 15 -42.57 -13.86 10.45
C PHE A 15 -42.27 -14.59 11.76
N SER A 16 -42.29 -15.92 11.72
CA SER A 16 -41.64 -16.76 12.73
C SER A 16 -40.14 -16.66 12.50
N THR A 17 -39.48 -15.74 13.22
CA THR A 17 -38.01 -15.70 13.26
C THR A 17 -37.52 -16.91 14.03
N TRP A 18 -37.02 -17.90 13.29
CA TRP A 18 -36.13 -18.91 13.85
C TRP A 18 -34.89 -18.18 14.36
N ALA A 19 -34.69 -18.16 15.67
CA ALA A 19 -33.43 -17.77 16.27
C ALA A 19 -32.39 -18.80 15.84
N GLN A 20 -31.66 -18.52 14.75
CA GLN A 20 -30.38 -19.14 14.51
C GLN A 20 -29.42 -18.54 15.53
N ASN A 21 -29.18 -19.27 16.62
CA ASN A 21 -27.97 -19.05 17.40
C ASN A 21 -26.80 -19.24 16.41
N PRO A 22 -25.93 -18.23 16.19
CA PRO A 22 -24.69 -18.50 15.51
C PRO A 22 -23.91 -19.45 16.41
N VAL A 23 -23.87 -20.72 16.02
CA VAL A 23 -22.84 -21.62 16.50
C VAL A 23 -21.57 -21.10 15.85
N TRP A 24 -20.84 -20.26 16.56
CA TRP A 24 -19.46 -19.95 16.21
C TRP A 24 -18.73 -21.27 16.28
N ASN A 25 -18.52 -21.88 15.11
CA ASN A 25 -17.70 -23.07 15.00
C ASN A 25 -16.27 -22.61 15.33
N THR A 26 -15.89 -22.67 16.61
CA THR A 26 -14.55 -22.39 17.10
C THR A 26 -13.63 -23.54 16.72
N ASP A 27 -13.56 -23.87 15.44
CA ASP A 27 -12.53 -24.76 14.91
C ASP A 27 -11.22 -23.97 14.92
N THR A 28 -10.33 -24.34 15.84
CA THR A 28 -8.99 -23.74 15.94
C THR A 28 -8.27 -23.83 14.60
N LEU A 29 -7.96 -22.70 14.00
CA LEU A 29 -7.25 -22.65 12.73
C LEU A 29 -5.74 -22.72 12.98
N LYS A 30 -5.12 -23.87 12.68
CA LYS A 30 -3.66 -23.96 12.59
C LYS A 30 -3.23 -23.36 11.26
N LEU A 31 -2.30 -22.41 11.31
CA LEU A 31 -1.95 -21.61 10.15
C LEU A 31 -0.43 -21.50 10.02
N SER A 32 0.09 -21.80 8.83
CA SER A 32 1.49 -21.50 8.49
C SER A 32 1.63 -20.02 8.13
N LEU A 33 2.85 -19.47 8.23
CA LEU A 33 3.10 -18.10 7.78
C LEU A 33 2.78 -17.90 6.28
N LYS A 34 3.02 -18.93 5.47
CA LYS A 34 2.70 -18.89 4.04
C LYS A 34 1.19 -18.81 3.78
N ASP A 35 0.39 -19.53 4.56
CA ASP A 35 -1.07 -19.45 4.47
C ASP A 35 -1.57 -18.07 4.94
N ALA A 36 -0.94 -17.50 5.97
CA ALA A 36 -1.24 -16.16 6.42
C ALA A 36 -0.95 -15.11 5.32
N TRP A 37 0.17 -15.22 4.61
CA TRP A 37 0.50 -14.37 3.46
C TRP A 37 -0.53 -14.48 2.34
N ASN A 38 -0.84 -15.70 1.89
CA ASN A 38 -1.82 -15.91 0.82
C ASN A 38 -3.18 -15.27 1.16
N ARG A 39 -3.65 -15.45 2.40
CA ARG A 39 -4.90 -14.84 2.86
C ARG A 39 -4.81 -13.32 2.94
N ALA A 40 -3.71 -12.79 3.47
CA ALA A 40 -3.50 -11.36 3.55
C ALA A 40 -3.42 -10.71 2.16
N GLU A 41 -2.79 -11.36 1.19
CA GLU A 41 -2.74 -10.92 -0.20
C GLU A 41 -4.15 -10.86 -0.82
N GLU A 42 -4.93 -11.94 -0.67
CA GLU A 42 -6.29 -12.04 -1.21
C GLU A 42 -7.25 -11.00 -0.63
N HIS A 43 -7.14 -10.71 0.67
CA HIS A 43 -8.09 -9.86 1.38
C HIS A 43 -7.61 -8.43 1.65
N SER A 44 -6.34 -8.10 1.38
CA SER A 44 -5.81 -6.76 1.60
C SER A 44 -6.48 -5.74 0.68
N ARG A 45 -7.18 -4.79 1.31
CA ARG A 45 -7.74 -3.63 0.60
C ARG A 45 -6.66 -2.74 0.01
N HIS A 46 -5.48 -2.69 0.64
CA HIS A 46 -4.37 -1.87 0.16
C HIS A 46 -3.82 -2.42 -1.16
N ILE A 47 -3.59 -3.74 -1.25
CA ILE A 47 -3.18 -4.41 -2.49
C ILE A 47 -4.26 -4.25 -3.55
N LYS A 48 -5.55 -4.39 -3.18
CA LYS A 48 -6.65 -4.18 -4.12
C LYS A 48 -6.69 -2.75 -4.69
N ILE A 49 -6.42 -1.73 -3.88
CA ILE A 49 -6.31 -0.34 -4.35
C ILE A 49 -5.17 -0.20 -5.35
N LYS A 50 -3.97 -0.70 -5.03
CA LYS A 50 -2.83 -0.69 -5.96
C LYS A 50 -3.09 -1.47 -7.25
N HIS A 51 -3.80 -2.59 -7.18
CA HIS A 51 -4.23 -3.33 -8.36
C HIS A 51 -5.19 -2.51 -9.25
N LEU A 52 -6.12 -1.76 -8.65
CA LEU A 52 -7.00 -0.86 -9.40
C LEU A 52 -6.23 0.31 -10.02
N GLU A 53 -5.22 0.86 -9.34
CA GLU A 53 -4.33 1.89 -9.89
C GLU A 53 -3.56 1.40 -11.13
N VAL A 54 -3.08 0.15 -11.12
CA VAL A 54 -2.50 -0.50 -12.32
C VAL A 54 -3.53 -0.62 -13.45
N GLY A 55 -4.77 -0.96 -13.12
CA GLY A 55 -5.86 -1.01 -14.09
C GLY A 55 -6.18 0.35 -14.71
N ILE A 56 -6.17 1.42 -13.90
CA ILE A 56 -6.37 2.80 -14.35
C ILE A 56 -5.25 3.20 -15.32
N SER A 57 -3.98 3.01 -14.94
CA SER A 57 -2.85 3.39 -15.81
C SER A 57 -2.80 2.56 -17.10
N ALA A 58 -3.27 1.31 -17.08
CA ALA A 58 -3.41 0.51 -18.29
C ALA A 58 -4.45 1.07 -19.27
N GLU A 59 -5.58 1.60 -18.77
CA GLU A 59 -6.60 2.26 -19.58
C GLU A 59 -6.13 3.62 -20.10
N GLU A 60 -5.39 4.40 -19.30
CA GLU A 60 -4.77 5.66 -19.74
C GLU A 60 -3.81 5.45 -20.93
N VAL A 61 -3.02 4.35 -20.90
CA VAL A 61 -2.18 3.95 -22.04
C VAL A 61 -3.01 3.60 -23.29
N LYS A 62 -4.20 2.99 -23.13
CA LYS A 62 -5.08 2.67 -24.25
C LYS A 62 -5.76 3.91 -24.81
N ASP A 63 -6.19 4.83 -23.94
CA ASP A 63 -6.80 6.11 -24.31
C ASP A 63 -5.83 6.94 -25.18
N LEU A 64 -4.58 7.09 -24.75
CA LEU A 64 -3.55 7.75 -25.57
C LEU A 64 -3.26 7.04 -26.90
N LYS A 65 -3.37 5.71 -26.95
CA LYS A 65 -3.24 5.00 -28.25
C LYS A 65 -4.44 5.29 -29.14
N ALA A 66 -5.63 5.50 -28.58
CA ALA A 66 -6.83 5.84 -29.31
C ALA A 66 -6.76 7.24 -29.92
N GLU A 67 -5.97 8.18 -29.37
CA GLU A 67 -5.68 9.48 -30.01
C GLU A 67 -5.00 9.38 -31.39
N ARG A 68 -4.56 8.18 -31.80
CA ARG A 68 -4.10 7.91 -33.18
C ARG A 68 -5.25 7.82 -34.18
N LEU A 69 -6.47 7.64 -33.71
CA LEU A 69 -7.67 7.59 -34.53
C LEU A 69 -8.14 9.01 -34.86
N PRO A 70 -8.90 9.19 -35.95
CA PRO A 70 -9.49 10.49 -36.25
C PRO A 70 -10.50 10.88 -35.17
N GLU A 71 -10.38 12.11 -34.69
CA GLU A 71 -11.43 12.74 -33.89
C GLU A 71 -12.57 13.12 -34.82
N VAL A 72 -13.81 12.77 -34.48
CA VAL A 72 -15.01 13.09 -35.26
C VAL A 72 -15.98 13.82 -34.34
N GLN A 73 -16.42 15.01 -34.76
CA GLN A 73 -17.34 15.86 -34.02
C GLN A 73 -18.56 16.18 -34.86
N ILE A 74 -19.73 16.27 -34.24
CA ILE A 74 -20.96 16.78 -34.85
C ILE A 74 -21.24 18.14 -34.24
N LYS A 75 -21.45 19.16 -35.08
CA LYS A 75 -21.64 20.55 -34.68
C LYS A 75 -22.93 21.10 -35.26
N GLY A 76 -23.61 21.95 -34.48
CA GLY A 76 -24.80 22.67 -34.89
C GLY A 76 -24.80 24.08 -34.30
N SER A 77 -25.12 25.09 -35.11
CA SER A 77 -25.31 26.46 -34.66
C SER A 77 -26.54 27.10 -35.30
N ALA A 78 -27.16 28.01 -34.55
CA ALA A 78 -28.26 28.87 -34.97
C ALA A 78 -27.95 30.28 -34.47
N GLU A 79 -27.65 31.18 -35.39
CA GLU A 79 -27.11 32.50 -35.11
C GLU A 79 -28.00 33.58 -35.73
N LYS A 80 -28.04 34.76 -35.09
CA LYS A 80 -28.77 35.92 -35.62
C LYS A 80 -27.79 37.07 -35.91
N ALA A 81 -27.60 37.38 -37.18
CA ALA A 81 -26.73 38.48 -37.62
C ALA A 81 -27.47 39.82 -37.59
N SER A 82 -26.71 40.88 -37.28
CA SER A 82 -27.13 42.26 -37.54
C SER A 82 -26.80 42.64 -38.99
N ASN A 83 -27.41 43.73 -39.47
CA ASN A 83 -26.94 44.39 -40.69
C ASN A 83 -25.47 44.81 -40.55
N ILE A 84 -24.75 44.83 -41.69
CA ILE A 84 -23.33 45.20 -41.73
C ILE A 84 -23.24 46.72 -41.88
N PRO A 85 -22.71 47.46 -40.88
CA PRO A 85 -22.40 48.87 -41.04
C PRO A 85 -21.14 49.02 -41.89
N ILE A 86 -21.25 49.71 -43.03
CA ILE A 86 -20.12 50.02 -43.92
C ILE A 86 -19.78 51.51 -43.77
N TYR A 87 -18.56 51.79 -43.32
CA TYR A 87 -18.06 53.15 -43.07
C TYR A 87 -17.28 53.67 -44.27
N GLU A 88 -17.99 54.00 -45.36
CA GLU A 88 -17.39 54.41 -46.64
C GLU A 88 -16.52 55.68 -46.52
N ASN A 89 -16.84 56.57 -45.57
CA ASN A 89 -16.18 57.88 -45.40
C ASN A 89 -15.35 57.97 -44.10
N GLY A 90 -14.84 56.84 -43.60
CA GLY A 90 -13.98 56.78 -42.42
C GLY A 90 -14.71 56.39 -41.12
N LEU A 91 -13.93 55.94 -40.13
CA LEU A 91 -14.41 55.20 -38.94
C LEU A 91 -15.41 55.99 -38.06
N PHE A 92 -15.41 57.32 -38.12
CA PHE A 92 -16.29 58.20 -37.34
C PHE A 92 -17.49 58.76 -38.13
N SER A 93 -17.65 58.35 -39.39
CA SER A 93 -18.78 58.77 -40.24
C SER A 93 -20.03 57.92 -39.98
N LYS A 94 -21.22 58.41 -40.37
CA LYS A 94 -22.44 57.60 -40.32
C LYS A 94 -22.34 56.47 -41.34
N PRO A 95 -22.44 55.18 -40.94
CA PRO A 95 -22.29 54.06 -41.85
C PRO A 95 -23.52 53.90 -42.76
N SER A 96 -23.30 53.43 -43.98
CA SER A 96 -24.36 52.82 -44.78
C SER A 96 -24.66 51.43 -44.21
N GLN A 97 -25.95 51.06 -44.12
CA GLN A 97 -26.36 49.76 -43.59
C GLN A 97 -26.59 48.81 -44.75
N HIS A 98 -25.76 47.77 -44.87
CA HIS A 98 -25.98 46.72 -45.85
C HIS A 98 -26.85 45.63 -45.25
N GLU A 99 -28.01 45.38 -45.87
CA GLU A 99 -28.92 44.35 -45.43
C GLU A 99 -28.33 42.96 -45.71
N VAL A 100 -28.36 42.11 -44.68
CA VAL A 100 -27.94 40.70 -44.79
C VAL A 100 -29.07 39.79 -44.36
N ILE A 101 -28.97 38.53 -44.71
CA ILE A 101 -29.89 37.53 -44.20
C ILE A 101 -29.59 37.33 -42.71
N HIS A 102 -30.58 37.60 -41.86
CA HIS A 102 -30.37 37.77 -40.42
C HIS A 102 -30.28 36.46 -39.65
N THR A 103 -30.67 35.32 -40.21
CA THR A 103 -30.67 34.03 -39.49
C THR A 103 -29.76 33.07 -40.19
N LEU A 104 -28.82 32.47 -39.45
CA LEU A 104 -27.81 31.56 -39.96
C LEU A 104 -27.92 30.24 -39.21
N TYR A 105 -28.20 29.17 -39.93
CA TYR A 105 -28.18 27.80 -39.45
C TYR A 105 -26.99 27.08 -40.06
N ARG A 106 -26.28 26.30 -39.24
CA ARG A 106 -25.23 25.39 -39.70
C ARG A 106 -25.33 24.10 -38.89
N ALA A 107 -25.37 22.96 -39.57
CA ALA A 107 -25.27 21.66 -38.94
C ALA A 107 -24.33 20.79 -39.76
N GLY A 108 -23.41 20.09 -39.11
CA GLY A 108 -22.38 19.34 -39.84
C GLY A 108 -21.58 18.41 -38.95
N ALA A 109 -20.65 17.72 -39.59
CA ALA A 109 -19.64 16.94 -38.92
C ALA A 109 -18.26 17.36 -39.42
N ASP A 110 -17.31 17.45 -38.50
CA ASP A 110 -15.90 17.61 -38.84
C ASP A 110 -15.10 16.44 -38.29
N PHE A 111 -14.02 16.11 -38.98
CA PHE A 111 -13.03 15.18 -38.48
C PHE A 111 -11.63 15.79 -38.55
N TYR A 112 -10.80 15.40 -37.59
CA TYR A 112 -9.40 15.77 -37.54
C TYR A 112 -8.54 14.55 -37.20
N LEU A 113 -7.54 14.27 -38.04
CA LEU A 113 -6.57 13.22 -37.84
C LEU A 113 -5.18 13.83 -37.71
N ASN A 114 -4.56 13.67 -36.55
CA ASN A 114 -3.18 14.06 -36.33
C ASN A 114 -2.20 13.07 -36.99
N LEU A 115 -1.68 13.42 -38.17
CA LEU A 115 -0.71 12.57 -38.87
C LEU A 115 0.69 12.66 -38.26
N TYR A 116 1.10 13.87 -37.86
CA TYR A 116 2.39 14.11 -37.23
C TYR A 116 2.35 15.35 -36.34
N ASN A 117 2.75 15.22 -35.09
CA ASN A 117 2.86 16.33 -34.14
C ASN A 117 4.24 16.33 -33.49
N GLY A 118 5.30 16.36 -34.30
CA GLY A 118 6.67 16.34 -33.78
C GLY A 118 7.08 15.07 -33.04
N ASN A 119 6.37 13.96 -33.23
CA ASN A 119 6.46 12.72 -32.44
C ASN A 119 5.91 12.82 -30.99
N LYS A 120 5.19 13.89 -30.64
CA LYS A 120 4.71 14.15 -29.28
C LYS A 120 3.78 13.04 -28.75
N LEU A 121 2.83 12.58 -29.56
CA LEU A 121 1.90 11.51 -29.19
C LEU A 121 2.64 10.21 -28.83
N ASN A 122 3.65 9.82 -29.59
CA ASN A 122 4.44 8.62 -29.28
C ASN A 122 5.26 8.77 -27.98
N LEU A 123 5.72 9.99 -27.68
CA LEU A 123 6.41 10.29 -26.43
C LEU A 123 5.46 10.32 -25.23
N GLN A 124 4.21 10.77 -25.40
CA GLN A 124 3.17 10.70 -24.36
C GLN A 124 2.77 9.24 -24.10
N ILE A 125 2.58 8.43 -25.15
CA ILE A 125 2.36 6.99 -24.99
C ILE A 125 3.54 6.32 -24.27
N LYS A 126 4.78 6.78 -24.51
CA LYS A 126 5.96 6.28 -23.79
C LYS A 126 5.95 6.71 -22.31
N GLU A 127 5.62 7.97 -22.03
CA GLU A 127 5.46 8.50 -20.66
C GLU A 127 4.45 7.65 -19.86
N GLU A 128 3.24 7.46 -20.39
CA GLU A 128 2.21 6.66 -19.69
C GLU A 128 2.57 5.19 -19.55
N LYS A 129 3.30 4.61 -20.52
CA LYS A 129 3.82 3.25 -20.35
C LYS A 129 4.84 3.14 -19.22
N THR A 130 5.69 4.15 -19.06
CA THR A 130 6.66 4.18 -17.95
C THR A 130 5.94 4.43 -16.62
N LEU A 131 4.91 5.28 -16.58
CA LEU A 131 4.05 5.45 -15.40
C LEU A 131 3.32 4.14 -15.04
N HIS A 132 2.79 3.41 -16.02
CA HIS A 132 2.17 2.12 -15.80
C HIS A 132 3.14 1.10 -15.17
N LYS A 133 4.41 1.05 -15.64
CA LYS A 133 5.45 0.22 -15.01
C LYS A 133 5.71 0.62 -13.55
N ILE A 134 5.75 1.91 -13.25
CA ILE A 134 5.87 2.38 -11.86
C ILE A 134 4.69 1.88 -11.03
N SER A 135 3.45 1.97 -11.54
CA SER A 135 2.28 1.42 -10.85
C SER A 135 2.37 -0.09 -10.62
N GLU A 136 2.92 -0.85 -11.57
CA GLU A 136 3.16 -2.30 -11.40
C GLU A 136 4.15 -2.56 -10.26
N ILE A 137 5.27 -1.85 -10.22
CA ILE A 137 6.28 -1.97 -9.16
C ILE A 137 5.71 -1.56 -7.80
N GLU A 138 4.94 -0.47 -7.73
CA GLU A 138 4.28 -0.03 -6.49
C GLU A 138 3.25 -1.03 -5.97
N LYS A 139 2.58 -1.78 -6.88
CA LYS A 139 1.70 -2.88 -6.48
C LYS A 139 2.50 -4.03 -5.88
N GLU A 140 3.63 -4.39 -6.47
CA GLU A 140 4.52 -5.43 -5.93
C GLU A 140 5.12 -5.02 -4.57
N GLN A 141 5.53 -3.76 -4.43
CA GLN A 141 5.95 -3.19 -3.14
C GLN A 141 4.86 -3.31 -2.09
N ALA A 142 3.60 -2.99 -2.43
CA ALA A 142 2.47 -3.13 -1.51
C ALA A 142 2.20 -4.59 -1.12
N VAL A 143 2.49 -5.56 -1.99
CA VAL A 143 2.41 -6.99 -1.64
C VAL A 143 3.48 -7.35 -0.62
N SER A 144 4.74 -7.01 -0.90
CA SER A 144 5.88 -7.23 0.01
C SER A 144 5.64 -6.59 1.39
N ASP A 145 5.18 -5.34 1.44
CA ASP A 145 4.90 -4.63 2.69
C ASP A 145 3.77 -5.30 3.49
N ILE A 146 2.73 -5.82 2.82
CA ILE A 146 1.66 -6.58 3.47
C ILE A 146 2.18 -7.93 3.95
N HIS A 147 3.06 -8.61 3.20
CA HIS A 147 3.72 -9.82 3.67
C HIS A 147 4.52 -9.55 4.94
N TYR A 148 5.35 -8.51 4.96
CA TYR A 148 6.13 -8.15 6.14
C TYR A 148 5.22 -7.80 7.33
N LYS A 149 4.19 -6.99 7.11
CA LYS A 149 3.21 -6.63 8.15
C LYS A 149 2.49 -7.86 8.71
N THR A 150 2.13 -8.80 7.85
CA THR A 150 1.49 -10.07 8.25
C THR A 150 2.46 -10.93 9.06
N ALA A 151 3.72 -11.03 8.62
CA ALA A 151 4.75 -11.75 9.37
C ALA A 151 4.97 -11.16 10.76
N ASN A 152 5.00 -9.83 10.90
CA ASN A 152 5.12 -9.16 12.19
C ASN A 152 3.97 -9.54 13.14
N LEU A 153 2.72 -9.48 12.67
CA LEU A 153 1.54 -9.80 13.47
C LEU A 153 1.47 -11.29 13.83
N TYR A 154 1.83 -12.15 12.88
CA TYR A 154 1.89 -13.60 13.06
C TYR A 154 2.92 -13.98 14.14
N LEU A 155 4.13 -13.42 14.04
CA LEU A 155 5.21 -13.65 15.00
C LEU A 155 4.91 -13.07 16.38
N ASP A 156 4.22 -11.93 16.46
CA ASP A 156 3.79 -11.35 17.73
C ASP A 156 2.77 -12.24 18.44
N LEU A 157 1.75 -12.74 17.72
CA LEU A 157 0.80 -13.71 18.27
C LEU A 157 1.51 -14.99 18.74
N GLN A 158 2.42 -15.52 17.93
CA GLN A 158 3.21 -16.71 18.27
C GLN A 158 4.00 -16.51 19.57
N LYS A 159 4.70 -15.38 19.71
CA LYS A 159 5.43 -15.01 20.93
C LYS A 159 4.53 -14.97 22.16
N ILE A 160 3.37 -14.32 22.07
CA ILE A 160 2.45 -14.19 23.22
C ILE A 160 1.88 -15.57 23.61
N LEU A 161 1.60 -16.44 22.65
CA LEU A 161 1.17 -17.82 22.91
C LEU A 161 2.25 -18.65 23.61
N ILE A 162 3.52 -18.48 23.22
CA ILE A 162 4.67 -19.09 23.91
C ILE A 162 4.77 -18.54 25.34
N PHE A 163 4.60 -17.23 25.52
CA PHE A 163 4.64 -16.60 26.84
C PHE A 163 3.55 -17.14 27.77
N ARG A 164 2.33 -17.34 27.23
CA ARG A 164 1.24 -17.99 27.97
C ARG A 164 1.62 -19.39 28.43
N LYS A 165 2.30 -20.17 27.58
CA LYS A 165 2.74 -21.52 27.95
C LYS A 165 3.76 -21.45 29.10
N LEU A 166 4.78 -20.60 28.97
CA LEU A 166 5.82 -20.43 29.99
C LEU A 166 5.26 -19.98 31.34
N ILE A 167 4.36 -18.99 31.37
CA ILE A 167 3.78 -18.50 32.63
C ILE A 167 2.85 -19.54 33.27
N LYS A 168 2.12 -20.35 32.49
CA LYS A 168 1.27 -21.42 33.02
C LYS A 168 2.10 -22.53 33.66
N GLU A 169 3.19 -22.93 32.99
CA GLU A 169 4.14 -23.91 33.54
C GLU A 169 4.78 -23.39 34.83
N ASP A 170 5.20 -22.12 34.87
CA ASP A 170 5.78 -21.50 36.07
C ASP A 170 4.80 -21.40 37.24
N ILE A 171 3.54 -20.99 36.99
CA ILE A 171 2.49 -20.95 38.01
C ILE A 171 2.28 -22.34 38.64
N GLU A 172 2.29 -23.40 37.83
CA GLU A 172 2.12 -24.77 38.30
C GLU A 172 3.31 -25.23 39.15
N ASP A 173 4.53 -24.89 38.74
CA ASP A 173 5.74 -25.20 39.52
C ASP A 173 5.77 -24.44 40.85
N GLN A 174 5.36 -23.16 40.86
CA GLN A 174 5.29 -22.35 42.07
C GLN A 174 4.18 -22.80 43.04
N LYS A 175 3.07 -23.35 42.53
CA LYS A 175 2.03 -23.97 43.37
C LYS A 175 2.55 -25.18 44.13
N LYS A 176 3.32 -26.05 43.46
CA LYS A 176 3.96 -27.21 44.11
C LYS A 176 4.98 -26.76 45.15
N GLN A 177 5.80 -25.76 44.83
CA GLN A 177 6.77 -25.18 45.76
C GLN A 177 6.10 -24.56 47.00
N LEU A 178 4.96 -23.89 46.83
CA LEU A 178 4.15 -23.36 47.93
C LEU A 178 3.61 -24.46 48.84
N GLU A 179 3.19 -25.61 48.30
CA GLU A 179 2.75 -26.75 49.10
C GLU A 179 3.87 -27.31 49.99
N GLU A 180 5.07 -27.46 49.44
CA GLU A 180 6.26 -27.89 50.19
C GLU A 180 6.58 -26.91 51.32
N ILE A 181 6.56 -25.61 51.05
CA ILE A 181 6.88 -24.57 52.04
C ILE A 181 5.78 -24.45 53.11
N ARG A 182 4.51 -24.66 52.76
CA ARG A 182 3.42 -24.78 53.74
C ARG A 182 3.60 -26.00 54.65
N SER A 183 4.16 -27.10 54.14
CA SER A 183 4.52 -28.27 54.97
C SER A 183 5.63 -27.92 55.96
N LEU A 184 6.67 -27.21 55.51
CA LEU A 184 7.73 -26.71 56.40
C LEU A 184 7.18 -25.77 57.49
N LEU A 185 6.20 -24.92 57.17
CA LEU A 185 5.56 -24.03 58.15
C LEU A 185 4.80 -24.84 59.21
N LYS A 186 4.05 -25.87 58.79
CA LYS A 186 3.34 -26.77 59.73
C LYS A 186 4.29 -27.47 60.70
N ASN A 187 5.50 -27.77 60.23
CA ASN A 187 6.56 -28.37 61.04
C ASN A 187 7.40 -27.34 61.81
N GLY A 188 7.06 -26.04 61.74
CA GLY A 188 7.73 -24.97 62.47
C GLY A 188 9.11 -24.58 61.94
N VAL A 189 9.45 -24.97 60.71
CA VAL A 189 10.78 -24.77 60.10
C VAL A 189 10.92 -23.40 59.43
N VAL A 190 9.84 -22.87 58.84
CA VAL A 190 9.81 -21.57 58.15
C VAL A 190 8.78 -20.63 58.75
N LEU A 191 8.87 -19.34 58.42
CA LEU A 191 7.98 -18.32 58.98
C LEU A 191 6.71 -18.15 58.14
N LYS A 192 5.62 -17.70 58.77
CA LYS A 192 4.38 -17.32 58.05
C LYS A 192 4.64 -16.22 57.02
N SER A 193 5.60 -15.33 57.27
CA SER A 193 6.03 -14.30 56.31
C SER A 193 6.55 -14.88 55.00
N ASP A 194 7.17 -16.06 55.04
CA ASP A 194 7.79 -16.69 53.87
C ASP A 194 6.70 -17.24 52.96
N VAL A 195 5.69 -17.89 53.55
CA VAL A 195 4.48 -18.33 52.84
C VAL A 195 3.75 -17.16 52.19
N LEU A 196 3.56 -16.05 52.92
CA LEU A 196 2.89 -14.86 52.38
C LEU A 196 3.65 -14.23 51.21
N ARG A 197 4.99 -14.27 51.21
CA ARG A 197 5.81 -13.75 50.10
C ARG A 197 5.61 -14.58 48.83
N ILE A 198 5.58 -15.90 48.93
CA ILE A 198 5.34 -16.79 47.78
C ILE A 198 3.91 -16.63 47.27
N GLU A 199 2.92 -16.54 48.17
CA GLU A 199 1.53 -16.30 47.79
C GLU A 199 1.36 -14.97 47.03
N LEU A 200 2.05 -13.91 47.46
CA LEU A 200 2.08 -12.63 46.75
C LEU A 200 2.69 -12.77 45.35
N GLU A 201 3.82 -13.47 45.25
CA GLU A 201 4.52 -13.72 43.99
C GLU A 201 3.73 -14.61 43.02
N LEU A 202 2.98 -15.59 43.54
CA LEU A 202 2.05 -16.40 42.77
C LEU A 202 0.89 -15.55 42.23
N SER A 203 0.32 -14.69 43.07
CA SER A 203 -0.74 -13.76 42.66
C SER A 203 -0.27 -12.80 41.57
N ARG A 204 0.98 -12.33 41.61
CA ARG A 204 1.59 -11.52 40.54
C ARG A 204 1.67 -12.27 39.20
N ARG A 205 2.05 -13.55 39.23
CA ARG A 205 2.09 -14.40 38.03
C ARG A 205 0.69 -14.65 37.47
N GLU A 206 -0.29 -14.89 38.34
CA GLU A 206 -1.70 -15.04 37.93
C GLU A 206 -2.25 -13.76 37.28
N MET A 207 -1.89 -12.58 37.80
CA MET A 207 -2.21 -11.30 37.15
C MET A 207 -1.53 -11.17 35.78
N ALA A 208 -0.26 -11.54 35.66
CA ALA A 208 0.46 -11.51 34.37
C ALA A 208 -0.19 -12.45 33.33
N LEU A 209 -0.67 -13.62 33.76
CA LEU A 209 -1.41 -14.54 32.89
C LEU A 209 -2.71 -13.90 32.37
N ILE A 210 -3.47 -13.18 33.19
CA ILE A 210 -4.68 -12.47 32.75
C ILE A 210 -4.35 -11.45 31.66
N THR A 211 -3.27 -10.69 31.84
CA THR A 211 -2.79 -9.73 30.83
C THR A 211 -2.43 -10.44 29.52
N ILE A 212 -1.66 -11.52 29.60
CA ILE A 212 -1.25 -12.31 28.43
C ILE A 212 -2.46 -12.88 27.68
N GLU A 213 -3.49 -13.37 28.37
CA GLU A 213 -4.70 -13.88 27.71
C GLU A 213 -5.45 -12.75 26.97
N ASN A 214 -5.48 -11.53 27.51
CA ASN A 214 -6.03 -10.37 26.80
C ASN A 214 -5.17 -9.98 25.59
N ASP A 215 -3.84 -10.00 25.73
CA ASP A 215 -2.92 -9.71 24.64
C ASP A 215 -3.07 -10.70 23.48
N ILE A 216 -3.37 -11.98 23.77
CA ILE A 216 -3.69 -12.99 22.75
C ILE A 216 -4.94 -12.59 21.97
N LEU A 217 -6.00 -12.16 22.64
CA LEU A 217 -7.23 -11.73 21.96
C LEU A 217 -6.95 -10.54 21.03
N ILE A 218 -6.18 -9.55 21.50
CA ILE A 218 -5.80 -8.37 20.72
C ILE A 218 -4.93 -8.75 19.53
N ALA A 219 -3.90 -9.58 19.73
CA ALA A 219 -3.00 -10.02 18.67
C ALA A 219 -3.73 -10.88 17.62
N THR A 220 -4.64 -11.75 18.06
CA THR A 220 -5.50 -12.57 17.20
C THR A 220 -6.39 -11.68 16.33
N GLN A 221 -7.07 -10.69 16.91
CA GLN A 221 -7.89 -9.76 16.14
C GLN A 221 -7.06 -9.01 15.09
N LYS A 222 -5.88 -8.48 15.46
CA LYS A 222 -5.00 -7.77 14.51
C LYS A 222 -4.62 -8.66 13.32
N LEU A 223 -4.26 -9.93 13.58
CA LEU A 223 -3.91 -10.89 12.55
C LEU A 223 -5.13 -11.27 11.69
N ASN A 224 -6.29 -11.48 12.31
CA ASN A 224 -7.53 -11.81 11.60
C ASN A 224 -7.97 -10.69 10.65
N ILE A 225 -7.86 -9.42 11.07
CA ILE A 225 -8.19 -8.26 10.24
C ILE A 225 -7.33 -8.23 8.96
N ILE A 226 -6.02 -8.46 9.05
CA ILE A 226 -5.15 -8.42 7.87
C ILE A 226 -5.39 -9.62 6.95
N MET A 227 -5.76 -10.78 7.49
CA MET A 227 -6.05 -12.00 6.73
C MET A 227 -7.51 -12.10 6.24
N GLY A 228 -8.37 -11.14 6.59
CA GLY A 228 -9.80 -11.16 6.23
C GLY A 228 -10.63 -12.27 6.90
N ILE A 229 -10.18 -12.78 8.06
CA ILE A 229 -10.89 -13.80 8.85
C ILE A 229 -11.76 -13.09 9.91
N PRO A 230 -12.90 -13.68 10.38
CA PRO A 230 -13.66 -13.12 11.49
C PRO A 230 -12.81 -12.83 12.72
N ASP A 231 -13.04 -11.68 13.35
CA ASP A 231 -12.24 -11.14 14.46
C ASP A 231 -12.00 -12.15 15.60
N ASP A 232 -13.03 -12.91 15.98
CA ASP A 232 -13.01 -13.84 17.11
C ASP A 232 -12.53 -15.26 16.76
N GLN A 233 -12.12 -15.52 15.50
CA GLN A 233 -11.61 -16.83 15.11
C GLN A 233 -10.29 -17.13 15.81
N ILE A 234 -10.22 -18.25 16.53
CA ILE A 234 -8.99 -18.68 17.19
C ILE A 234 -7.97 -19.14 16.14
N VAL A 235 -6.82 -18.46 16.10
CA VAL A 235 -5.69 -18.80 15.23
C VAL A 235 -4.52 -19.29 16.08
N VAL A 236 -3.92 -20.39 15.66
CA VAL A 236 -2.70 -20.94 16.26
C VAL A 236 -1.61 -20.99 15.19
N PRO A 237 -0.62 -20.07 15.27
CA PRO A 237 0.60 -20.14 14.48
C PRO A 237 1.28 -21.50 14.62
N GLU A 238 1.85 -22.01 13.52
CA GLU A 238 2.81 -23.12 13.56
C GLU A 238 4.02 -22.80 14.45
N GLU A 239 4.78 -23.83 14.84
CA GLU A 239 5.96 -23.64 15.68
C GLU A 239 7.07 -22.85 14.96
N PRO A 240 7.93 -22.13 15.71
CA PRO A 240 8.99 -21.32 15.10
C PRO A 240 9.96 -22.18 14.28
N ILE A 241 10.34 -21.69 13.11
CA ILE A 241 11.39 -22.33 12.30
C ILE A 241 12.76 -21.97 12.92
N GLU A 242 13.46 -22.95 13.46
CA GLU A 242 14.81 -22.80 14.05
C GLU A 242 15.93 -22.94 13.01
N VAL A 243 15.77 -22.37 11.81
CA VAL A 243 16.80 -22.42 10.76
C VAL A 243 17.35 -21.02 10.54
N TRP A 244 18.47 -20.73 11.20
CA TRP A 244 19.18 -19.46 11.09
C TRP A 244 20.30 -19.56 10.07
N ASN A 245 20.09 -19.06 8.85
CA ASN A 245 21.17 -18.97 7.88
C ASN A 245 21.99 -17.69 8.14
N ASN A 246 23.24 -17.86 8.58
CA ASN A 246 24.18 -16.76 8.84
C ASN A 246 25.32 -16.72 7.81
N ALA A 247 25.24 -17.49 6.72
CA ALA A 247 26.35 -17.66 5.79
C ALA A 247 26.39 -16.62 4.66
N THR A 248 25.30 -15.89 4.41
CA THR A 248 25.22 -14.92 3.30
C THR A 248 25.93 -13.62 3.66
N PRO A 249 26.95 -13.19 2.89
CA PRO A 249 27.67 -11.95 3.15
C PRO A 249 26.83 -10.71 2.82
N TYR A 250 27.19 -9.57 3.39
CA TYR A 250 26.51 -8.29 3.17
C TYR A 250 26.47 -7.89 1.70
N GLU A 251 27.57 -8.12 0.98
CA GLU A 251 27.73 -7.75 -0.42
C GLU A 251 26.68 -8.44 -1.32
N GLU A 252 26.29 -9.67 -0.97
CA GLU A 252 25.27 -10.40 -1.71
C GLU A 252 23.87 -9.83 -1.44
N TYR A 253 23.55 -9.47 -0.19
CA TYR A 253 22.29 -8.79 0.12
C TYR A 253 22.19 -7.43 -0.57
N LEU A 254 23.29 -6.68 -0.64
CA LEU A 254 23.32 -5.41 -1.36
C LEU A 254 23.12 -5.61 -2.87
N ARG A 255 23.76 -6.63 -3.45
CA ARG A 255 23.59 -6.96 -4.87
C ARG A 255 22.13 -7.29 -5.20
N ILE A 256 21.49 -8.12 -4.38
CA ILE A 256 20.07 -8.46 -4.52
C ILE A 256 19.20 -7.20 -4.37
N ALA A 257 19.48 -6.35 -3.38
CA ALA A 257 18.72 -5.12 -3.18
C ALA A 257 18.81 -4.16 -4.37
N LEU A 258 19.98 -3.98 -4.98
CA LEU A 258 20.10 -3.14 -6.19
C LEU A 258 19.41 -3.77 -7.41
N GLU A 259 19.21 -5.08 -7.40
CA GLU A 259 18.52 -5.82 -8.46
C GLU A 259 16.98 -5.85 -8.27
N HIS A 260 16.49 -5.81 -7.03
CA HIS A 260 15.08 -6.06 -6.71
C HIS A 260 14.40 -4.95 -5.89
N SER A 261 15.12 -3.98 -5.35
CA SER A 261 14.53 -2.90 -4.56
C SER A 261 13.52 -2.10 -5.36
N PHE A 262 12.28 -2.06 -4.86
CA PHE A 262 11.19 -1.31 -5.47
C PHE A 262 11.53 0.18 -5.59
N ASP A 263 12.05 0.80 -4.52
CA ASP A 263 12.41 2.23 -4.52
C ASP A 263 13.50 2.56 -5.54
N TYR A 264 14.49 1.67 -5.71
CA TYR A 264 15.54 1.81 -6.71
C TYR A 264 14.94 1.86 -8.12
N HIS A 265 14.11 0.87 -8.49
CA HIS A 265 13.49 0.82 -9.82
C HIS A 265 12.45 1.91 -10.07
N ILE A 266 11.69 2.31 -9.04
CA ILE A 266 10.77 3.46 -9.13
C ILE A 266 11.56 4.73 -9.44
N SER A 267 12.67 4.97 -8.74
CA SER A 267 13.51 6.16 -8.98
C SER A 267 14.18 6.12 -10.36
N GLU A 268 14.63 4.95 -10.84
CA GLU A 268 15.17 4.79 -12.19
C GLU A 268 14.12 5.18 -13.25
N HIS A 269 12.88 4.69 -13.13
CA HIS A 269 11.81 5.05 -14.05
C HIS A 269 11.40 6.53 -13.97
N LYS A 270 11.50 7.17 -12.79
CA LYS A 270 11.32 8.64 -12.66
C LYS A 270 12.40 9.41 -13.42
N THR A 271 13.65 8.96 -13.39
CA THR A 271 14.73 9.51 -14.24
C THR A 271 14.46 9.27 -15.73
N GLU A 272 13.87 8.13 -16.11
CA GLU A 272 13.44 7.91 -17.51
C GLU A 272 12.33 8.89 -17.92
N LEU A 273 11.34 9.13 -17.04
CA LEU A 273 10.24 10.07 -17.31
C LEU A 273 10.76 11.51 -17.53
N SER A 274 11.70 11.99 -16.72
CA SER A 274 12.27 13.32 -16.90
C SER A 274 13.06 13.44 -18.23
N LYS A 275 13.71 12.35 -18.67
CA LYS A 275 14.32 12.28 -20.01
C LYS A 275 13.30 12.33 -21.15
N ILE A 276 12.20 11.57 -21.04
CA ILE A 276 11.07 11.62 -21.99
C ILE A 276 10.52 13.06 -22.06
N LYS A 277 10.43 13.76 -20.92
CA LYS A 277 9.96 15.14 -20.86
C LYS A 277 10.80 16.12 -21.66
N ILE A 278 12.13 15.97 -21.62
CA ILE A 278 13.04 16.76 -22.46
C ILE A 278 12.67 16.61 -23.94
N ASP A 279 12.44 15.38 -24.39
CA ASP A 279 12.14 15.10 -25.79
C ASP A 279 10.74 15.59 -26.19
N GLN A 280 9.75 15.52 -25.28
CA GLN A 280 8.44 16.13 -25.49
C GLN A 280 8.53 17.65 -25.67
N ILE A 281 9.38 18.31 -24.90
CA ILE A 281 9.58 19.75 -25.01
C ILE A 281 10.30 20.08 -26.32
N LYS A 282 11.33 19.33 -26.72
CA LYS A 282 11.98 19.49 -28.04
C LYS A 282 11.01 19.28 -29.20
N ALA A 283 10.02 18.40 -29.05
CA ALA A 283 9.00 18.15 -30.08
C ALA A 283 8.16 19.40 -30.42
N ASN A 284 8.08 20.39 -29.53
CA ASN A 284 7.37 21.66 -29.80
C ASN A 284 7.99 22.45 -30.97
N MET A 285 9.27 22.22 -31.30
CA MET A 285 10.00 22.88 -32.39
C MET A 285 9.89 22.13 -33.72
N ARG A 286 9.02 21.12 -33.83
CA ARG A 286 8.83 20.31 -35.04
C ARG A 286 7.49 20.69 -35.71
N PRO A 287 7.36 20.50 -37.03
CA PRO A 287 6.10 20.77 -37.73
C PRO A 287 4.98 19.85 -37.26
N LYS A 288 3.76 20.36 -37.34
CA LYS A 288 2.52 19.60 -37.12
C LYS A 288 1.81 19.45 -38.45
N ILE A 289 1.43 18.22 -38.79
CA ILE A 289 0.71 17.86 -40.00
C ILE A 289 -0.54 17.11 -39.57
N GLY A 290 -1.70 17.63 -39.94
CA GLY A 290 -2.99 17.00 -39.71
C GLY A 290 -3.75 16.87 -41.02
N MET A 291 -4.60 15.85 -41.11
CA MET A 291 -5.65 15.77 -42.09
C MET A 291 -6.94 16.27 -41.43
N TYR A 292 -7.68 17.11 -42.13
CA TYR A 292 -8.98 17.57 -41.65
C TYR A 292 -10.00 17.38 -42.74
N GLY A 293 -11.25 17.20 -42.33
CA GLY A 293 -12.38 17.34 -43.22
C GLY A 293 -13.56 17.90 -42.49
N GLU A 294 -14.40 18.61 -43.24
CA GLU A 294 -15.61 19.22 -42.74
C GLU A 294 -16.72 18.97 -43.75
N PHE A 295 -17.86 18.52 -43.27
CA PHE A 295 -19.09 18.43 -44.04
C PHE A 295 -20.19 19.15 -43.30
N TYR A 296 -20.85 20.11 -43.92
CA TYR A 296 -21.94 20.83 -43.28
C TYR A 296 -23.07 21.17 -44.24
N TYR A 297 -24.27 21.25 -43.68
CA TYR A 297 -25.48 21.80 -44.24
C TYR A 297 -25.73 23.16 -43.59
N ALA A 298 -25.88 24.21 -44.39
CA ALA A 298 -26.04 25.56 -43.89
C ALA A 298 -27.10 26.34 -44.67
N ASN A 299 -27.70 27.32 -44.00
CA ASN A 299 -28.65 28.26 -44.58
C ASN A 299 -28.49 29.60 -43.88
N PRO A 300 -28.34 30.71 -44.62
CA PRO A 300 -28.35 30.90 -46.08
C PRO A 300 -27.01 30.65 -46.79
N GLN A 301 -27.04 30.55 -48.13
CA GLN A 301 -25.85 30.50 -48.98
C GLN A 301 -25.26 31.91 -49.15
N ILE A 302 -24.16 32.17 -48.45
CA ILE A 302 -23.47 33.47 -48.42
C ILE A 302 -22.03 33.40 -48.97
N PHE A 303 -21.61 32.25 -49.51
CA PHE A 303 -20.23 32.02 -49.98
C PHE A 303 -20.03 32.31 -51.48
N LEU A 304 -21.09 32.24 -52.30
CA LEU A 304 -21.03 32.38 -53.75
C LEU A 304 -21.93 33.54 -54.14
N PHE A 305 -21.42 34.50 -54.91
CA PHE A 305 -22.25 35.56 -55.45
C PHE A 305 -23.02 35.05 -56.69
N PRO A 306 -24.33 35.32 -56.82
CA PRO A 306 -25.18 36.07 -55.90
C PRO A 306 -25.62 35.25 -54.68
N TYR A 307 -25.62 35.89 -53.50
CA TYR A 307 -26.08 35.27 -52.26
C TYR A 307 -27.56 34.91 -52.34
N ASN A 308 -27.95 33.81 -51.69
CA ASN A 308 -29.33 33.35 -51.71
C ASN A 308 -29.76 32.70 -50.38
N PRO A 309 -31.06 32.78 -50.03
CA PRO A 309 -31.58 32.26 -48.76
C PRO A 309 -31.84 30.74 -48.79
N TYR A 310 -31.18 29.98 -49.66
CA TYR A 310 -31.38 28.54 -49.76
C TYR A 310 -30.41 27.75 -48.90
N TRP A 311 -30.80 26.52 -48.61
CA TRP A 311 -29.91 25.55 -47.97
C TRP A 311 -28.84 25.11 -48.95
N TYR A 312 -27.63 24.89 -48.45
CA TYR A 312 -26.53 24.32 -49.23
C TYR A 312 -25.72 23.35 -48.38
N SER A 313 -25.02 22.43 -49.05
CA SER A 313 -24.07 21.52 -48.43
C SER A 313 -22.68 21.75 -48.98
N LEU A 314 -21.66 21.71 -48.12
CA LEU A 314 -20.26 21.72 -48.55
C LEU A 314 -19.47 20.65 -47.79
N GLY A 315 -18.68 19.88 -48.54
CA GLY A 315 -17.66 18.98 -48.02
C GLY A 315 -16.27 19.47 -48.41
N VAL A 316 -15.38 19.62 -47.45
CA VAL A 316 -13.97 19.98 -47.66
C VAL A 316 -13.11 18.93 -46.98
N VAL A 317 -12.07 18.44 -47.66
CA VAL A 317 -11.03 17.60 -47.07
C VAL A 317 -9.69 18.16 -47.48
N GLY A 318 -8.75 18.23 -46.54
CA GLY A 318 -7.44 18.79 -46.81
C GLY A 318 -6.38 18.36 -45.80
N LEU A 319 -5.14 18.65 -46.16
CA LEU A 319 -4.01 18.56 -45.25
C LEU A 319 -3.70 19.95 -44.70
N LYS A 320 -3.40 20.03 -43.41
CA LYS A 320 -2.99 21.24 -42.72
C LYS A 320 -1.61 21.02 -42.12
N ALA A 321 -0.64 21.81 -42.56
CA ALA A 321 0.67 21.90 -41.93
C ALA A 321 0.75 23.19 -41.11
N SER A 322 1.28 23.12 -39.90
CA SER A 322 1.57 24.29 -39.07
C SER A 322 2.94 24.17 -38.42
N PHE A 323 3.66 25.28 -38.36
CA PHE A 323 4.98 25.35 -37.77
C PHE A 323 5.10 26.64 -36.97
N ASN A 324 5.26 26.51 -35.65
CA ASN A 324 5.30 27.66 -34.78
C ASN A 324 6.73 28.23 -34.69
N LEU A 325 7.00 29.31 -35.43
CA LEU A 325 8.30 29.99 -35.39
C LEU A 325 8.65 30.57 -34.01
N SER A 326 7.65 30.94 -33.21
CA SER A 326 7.90 31.44 -31.84
C SER A 326 8.51 30.40 -30.90
N SER A 327 8.35 29.11 -31.22
CA SER A 327 8.94 28.03 -30.46
C SER A 327 10.47 28.06 -30.48
N PHE A 328 11.13 28.69 -31.46
CA PHE A 328 12.60 28.77 -31.45
C PHE A 328 13.17 29.57 -30.27
N TYR A 329 12.55 30.69 -29.91
CA TYR A 329 13.04 31.51 -28.78
C TYR A 329 12.33 31.20 -27.46
N HIS A 330 11.07 30.76 -27.47
CA HIS A 330 10.37 30.36 -26.25
C HIS A 330 10.76 28.96 -25.73
N ASN A 331 11.14 28.02 -26.60
CA ASN A 331 11.41 26.64 -26.19
C ASN A 331 12.83 26.44 -25.63
N THR A 332 13.78 27.33 -25.95
CA THR A 332 15.16 27.25 -25.46
C THR A 332 15.25 27.22 -23.93
N HIS A 333 14.51 28.11 -23.26
CA HIS A 333 14.47 28.14 -21.80
C HIS A 333 13.72 26.92 -21.22
N LYS A 334 12.67 26.44 -21.90
CA LYS A 334 11.94 25.22 -21.49
C LYS A 334 12.81 23.97 -21.58
N VAL A 335 13.60 23.83 -22.64
CA VAL A 335 14.56 22.71 -22.78
C VAL A 335 15.64 22.79 -21.71
N ARG A 336 16.17 23.99 -21.42
CA ARG A 336 17.16 24.16 -20.36
C ARG A 336 16.59 23.80 -18.99
N ALA A 337 15.38 24.27 -18.66
CA ALA A 337 14.70 23.90 -17.43
C ALA A 337 14.48 22.39 -17.31
N ALA A 338 14.04 21.73 -18.39
CA ALA A 338 13.84 20.28 -18.39
C ALA A 338 15.14 19.47 -18.27
N LYS A 339 16.27 19.99 -18.76
CA LYS A 339 17.60 19.38 -18.53
C LYS A 339 18.01 19.48 -17.07
N ILE A 340 17.81 20.64 -16.44
CA ILE A 340 18.07 20.82 -15.01
C ILE A 340 17.16 19.89 -14.18
N GLU A 341 15.90 19.73 -14.59
CA GLU A 341 14.99 18.79 -13.95
C GLU A 341 15.44 17.33 -14.09
N PHE A 342 15.99 16.95 -15.25
CA PHE A 342 16.59 15.63 -15.44
C PHE A 342 17.83 15.43 -14.56
N GLU A 343 18.74 16.41 -14.50
CA GLU A 343 19.90 16.39 -13.60
C GLU A 343 19.46 16.27 -12.12
N LYS A 344 18.37 16.96 -11.73
CA LYS A 344 17.76 16.86 -10.40
C LYS A 344 17.25 15.44 -10.11
N GLU A 345 16.59 14.79 -11.08
CA GLU A 345 16.12 13.41 -10.93
C GLU A 345 17.25 12.38 -10.98
N GLU A 346 18.37 12.64 -11.67
CA GLU A 346 19.58 11.81 -11.58
C GLU A 346 20.20 11.86 -10.17
N GLU A 347 20.31 13.05 -9.57
CA GLU A 347 20.76 13.18 -8.18
C GLU A 347 19.77 12.58 -7.18
N SER A 348 18.46 12.69 -7.44
CA SER A 348 17.44 12.01 -6.63
C SER A 348 17.59 10.48 -6.68
N HIS A 349 17.86 9.91 -7.86
CA HIS A 349 18.09 8.47 -8.00
C HIS A 349 19.35 8.01 -7.23
N LYS A 350 20.46 8.74 -7.32
CA LYS A 350 21.67 8.45 -6.52
C LYS A 350 21.41 8.53 -5.02
N ASN A 351 20.64 9.53 -4.57
CA ASN A 351 20.25 9.64 -3.17
C ASN A 351 19.37 8.44 -2.74
N THR A 352 18.47 7.96 -3.60
CA THR A 352 17.71 6.74 -3.36
C THR A 352 18.62 5.50 -3.29
N GLU A 353 19.62 5.38 -4.17
CA GLU A 353 20.64 4.31 -4.10
C GLU A 353 21.37 4.31 -2.76
N ASP A 354 21.82 5.48 -2.28
CA ASP A 354 22.47 5.62 -0.97
C ASP A 354 21.52 5.25 0.19
N GLN A 355 20.24 5.61 0.09
CA GLN A 355 19.22 5.22 1.07
C GLN A 355 19.01 3.71 1.11
N VAL A 356 18.90 3.05 -0.04
CA VAL A 356 18.80 1.58 -0.14
C VAL A 356 20.04 0.93 0.49
N ARG A 357 21.24 1.41 0.15
CA ARG A 357 22.49 0.93 0.77
C ARG A 357 22.48 1.04 2.29
N GLN A 358 22.03 2.18 2.82
CA GLN A 358 21.91 2.41 4.26
C GLN A 358 20.90 1.45 4.90
N GLN A 359 19.70 1.31 4.33
CA GLN A 359 18.65 0.44 4.85
C GLN A 359 19.07 -1.03 4.87
N VAL A 360 19.71 -1.51 3.80
CA VAL A 360 20.23 -2.89 3.72
C VAL A 360 21.31 -3.10 4.78
N LYS A 361 22.24 -2.15 4.94
CA LYS A 361 23.30 -2.26 5.95
C LYS A 361 22.73 -2.29 7.36
N GLU A 362 21.76 -1.43 7.66
CA GLU A 362 21.08 -1.42 8.95
C GLU A 362 20.36 -2.73 9.21
N ALA A 363 19.50 -3.18 8.29
CA ALA A 363 18.74 -4.42 8.43
C ALA A 363 19.64 -5.64 8.59
N PHE A 364 20.73 -5.72 7.82
CA PHE A 364 21.74 -6.77 7.93
C PHE A 364 22.39 -6.78 9.33
N LEU A 365 22.87 -5.64 9.82
CA LEU A 365 23.49 -5.56 11.13
C LEU A 365 22.50 -5.87 12.26
N ARG A 366 21.24 -5.43 12.14
CA ARG A 366 20.18 -5.76 13.11
C ARG A 366 19.83 -7.25 13.12
N TYR A 367 19.85 -7.91 11.97
CA TYR A 367 19.68 -9.35 11.89
C TYR A 367 20.84 -10.09 12.55
N GLN A 368 22.09 -9.70 12.25
CA GLN A 368 23.27 -10.28 12.89
C GLN A 368 23.27 -10.06 14.41
N GLU A 369 22.91 -8.85 14.86
CA GLU A 369 22.75 -8.53 16.28
C GLU A 369 21.72 -9.46 16.94
N ALA A 370 20.56 -9.67 16.31
CA ALA A 370 19.53 -10.55 16.84
C ALA A 370 20.01 -12.01 16.96
N LEU A 371 20.82 -12.49 16.00
CA LEU A 371 21.42 -13.83 16.07
C LEU A 371 22.42 -13.97 17.24
N GLU A 372 23.23 -12.95 17.50
CA GLU A 372 24.13 -12.97 18.66
C GLU A 372 23.36 -12.84 19.99
N GLN A 373 22.28 -12.06 20.02
CA GLN A 373 21.40 -11.97 21.20
C GLN A 373 20.79 -13.32 21.57
N ILE A 374 20.45 -14.17 20.60
CA ILE A 374 19.98 -15.54 20.88
C ILE A 374 21.05 -16.31 21.67
N LYS A 375 22.31 -16.31 21.21
CA LYS A 375 23.40 -17.05 21.89
C LYS A 375 23.61 -16.56 23.32
N VAL A 376 23.53 -15.24 23.54
CA VAL A 376 23.66 -14.64 24.87
C VAL A 376 22.47 -15.03 25.74
N ALA A 377 21.25 -14.99 25.21
CA ALA A 377 20.04 -15.38 25.94
C ALA A 377 20.03 -16.87 26.31
N GLU A 378 20.55 -17.74 25.44
CA GLU A 378 20.74 -19.18 25.73
C GLU A 378 21.70 -19.40 26.90
N ALA A 379 22.85 -18.72 26.89
CA ALA A 379 23.82 -18.79 27.99
C ALA A 379 23.23 -18.25 29.31
N ASN A 380 22.54 -17.10 29.25
CA ASN A 380 21.89 -16.50 30.42
C ASN A 380 20.82 -17.42 31.01
N GLN A 381 19.98 -18.04 30.16
CA GLN A 381 18.98 -19.01 30.60
C GLN A 381 19.63 -20.24 31.26
N ALA A 382 20.73 -20.74 30.70
CA ALA A 382 21.47 -21.87 31.27
C ALA A 382 22.06 -21.52 32.66
N HIS A 383 22.65 -20.33 32.80
CA HIS A 383 23.17 -19.85 34.09
C HIS A 383 22.07 -19.61 35.12
N ALA A 384 20.97 -18.98 34.73
CA ALA A 384 19.82 -18.75 35.63
C ALA A 384 19.19 -20.07 36.09
N ARG A 385 19.10 -21.07 35.19
CA ARG A 385 18.58 -22.40 35.52
C ARG A 385 19.45 -23.10 36.56
N GLU A 386 20.77 -23.06 36.40
CA GLU A 386 21.68 -23.69 37.36
C GLU A 386 21.70 -22.95 38.70
N ASN A 387 21.66 -21.61 38.67
CA ASN A 387 21.55 -20.81 39.88
C ASN A 387 20.25 -21.11 40.65
N ALA A 388 19.10 -21.15 39.96
CA ALA A 388 17.82 -21.52 40.57
C ALA A 388 17.87 -22.93 41.18
N ARG A 389 18.52 -23.89 40.51
CA ARG A 389 18.72 -25.25 41.05
C ARG A 389 19.54 -25.24 42.34
N ILE A 390 20.64 -24.49 42.38
CA ILE A 390 21.51 -24.38 43.56
C ILE A 390 20.75 -23.71 44.72
N ILE A 391 20.13 -22.55 44.47
CA ILE A 391 19.43 -21.78 45.51
C ILE A 391 18.21 -22.54 46.04
N LYS A 392 17.48 -23.24 45.17
CA LYS A 392 16.39 -24.13 45.60
C LYS A 392 16.90 -25.19 46.56
N ASN A 393 17.98 -25.88 46.21
CA ASN A 393 18.57 -26.90 47.09
C ASN A 393 19.07 -26.32 48.42
N THR A 394 19.71 -25.14 48.42
CA THR A 394 20.21 -24.52 49.66
C THR A 394 19.09 -23.97 50.54
N TYR A 395 18.02 -23.43 49.96
CA TYR A 395 16.84 -23.00 50.71
C TYR A 395 16.16 -24.18 51.42
N PHE A 396 15.90 -25.29 50.72
CA PHE A 396 15.27 -26.47 51.32
C PHE A 396 16.17 -27.15 52.38
N ASN A 397 17.49 -26.98 52.27
CA ASN A 397 18.46 -27.38 53.31
C ASN A 397 18.67 -26.33 54.41
N GLN A 398 17.85 -25.27 54.47
CA GLN A 398 17.86 -24.22 55.51
C GLN A 398 19.15 -23.36 55.54
N THR A 399 19.84 -23.22 54.41
CA THR A 399 21.09 -22.42 54.30
C THR A 399 20.96 -21.18 53.42
N SER A 400 19.75 -20.85 52.94
CA SER A 400 19.47 -19.64 52.13
C SER A 400 18.14 -19.01 52.52
N LEU A 401 17.95 -17.74 52.20
CA LEU A 401 16.72 -17.01 52.52
C LEU A 401 15.64 -17.27 51.46
N ILE A 402 14.37 -17.11 51.84
CA ILE A 402 13.25 -17.19 50.88
C ILE A 402 13.35 -16.12 49.79
N THR A 403 13.95 -14.97 50.10
CA THR A 403 14.17 -13.89 49.12
C THR A 403 15.09 -14.36 48.00
N ASP A 404 16.16 -15.08 48.33
CA ASP A 404 17.11 -15.58 47.34
C ASP A 404 16.43 -16.58 46.39
N LEU A 405 15.55 -17.44 46.93
CA LEU A 405 14.76 -18.39 46.14
C LEU A 405 13.80 -17.68 45.19
N LEU A 406 13.05 -16.70 45.68
CA LEU A 406 12.10 -15.93 44.86
C LEU A 406 12.83 -15.15 43.76
N ASP A 407 13.96 -14.52 44.08
CA ASP A 407 14.77 -13.78 43.11
C ASP A 407 15.33 -14.71 42.02
N ALA A 408 15.80 -15.90 42.40
CA ALA A 408 16.28 -16.90 41.44
C ALA A 408 15.17 -17.43 40.52
N ASP A 409 13.97 -17.67 41.06
CA ASP A 409 12.80 -18.11 40.28
C ASP A 409 12.33 -17.03 39.29
N VAL A 410 12.26 -15.76 39.73
CA VAL A 410 11.92 -14.63 38.86
C VAL A 410 12.97 -14.47 37.76
N GLN A 411 14.26 -14.55 38.08
CA GLN A 411 15.34 -14.44 37.10
C GLN A 411 15.29 -15.58 36.06
N LEU A 412 15.00 -16.81 36.50
CA LEU A 412 14.84 -17.94 35.59
C LEU A 412 13.64 -17.75 34.65
N LEU A 413 12.49 -17.31 35.17
CA LEU A 413 11.32 -17.04 34.34
C LEU A 413 11.60 -15.92 33.33
N GLN A 414 12.25 -14.84 33.76
CA GLN A 414 12.61 -13.72 32.90
C GLN A 414 13.53 -14.17 31.75
N THR A 415 14.59 -14.92 32.05
CA THR A 415 15.53 -15.40 31.00
C THR A 415 14.87 -16.38 30.03
N LYS A 416 13.85 -17.15 30.44
CA LYS A 416 13.04 -17.96 29.52
C LYS A 416 12.25 -17.08 28.55
N PHE A 417 11.60 -16.01 29.03
CA PHE A 417 10.90 -15.06 28.15
C PHE A 417 11.87 -14.35 27.19
N GLU A 418 13.03 -13.91 27.68
CA GLU A 418 14.05 -13.23 26.89
C GLU A 418 14.57 -14.10 25.74
N LEU A 419 14.83 -15.40 26.00
CA LEU A 419 15.27 -16.33 24.97
C LEU A 419 14.23 -16.49 23.85
N GLU A 420 12.98 -16.76 24.21
CA GLU A 420 11.91 -16.93 23.21
C GLU A 420 11.63 -15.61 22.45
N ALA A 421 11.71 -14.46 23.13
CA ALA A 421 11.62 -13.16 22.49
C ALA A 421 12.76 -12.91 21.49
N ALA A 422 14.00 -13.29 21.85
CA ALA A 422 15.17 -13.13 20.98
C ALA A 422 15.04 -13.99 19.71
N LYS A 423 14.56 -15.23 19.82
CA LYS A 423 14.28 -16.10 18.68
C LYS A 423 13.25 -15.46 17.74
N ILE A 424 12.11 -15.02 18.27
CA ILE A 424 11.08 -14.36 17.45
C ILE A 424 11.62 -13.06 16.81
N MET A 425 12.43 -12.30 17.54
CA MET A 425 13.05 -11.08 17.02
C MET A 425 13.98 -11.37 15.85
N ALA A 426 14.78 -12.43 15.90
CA ALA A 426 15.65 -12.79 14.77
C ALA A 426 14.84 -13.14 13.50
N GLN A 427 13.72 -13.88 13.63
CA GLN A 427 12.84 -14.15 12.48
C GLN A 427 12.23 -12.86 11.93
N ASN A 428 11.80 -11.97 12.81
CA ASN A 428 11.28 -10.66 12.44
C ASN A 428 12.31 -9.85 11.64
N LYS A 429 13.56 -9.77 12.12
CA LYS A 429 14.65 -9.07 11.44
C LYS A 429 15.03 -9.72 10.12
N TYR A 430 14.95 -11.04 10.02
CA TYR A 430 15.12 -11.74 8.77
C TYR A 430 14.08 -11.32 7.72
N TYR A 431 12.78 -11.35 8.05
CA TYR A 431 11.73 -10.92 7.11
C TYR A 431 11.80 -9.43 6.79
N LEU A 432 12.22 -8.57 7.73
CA LEU A 432 12.48 -7.17 7.46
C LEU A 432 13.58 -7.00 6.40
N LEU A 433 14.68 -7.76 6.53
CA LEU A 433 15.76 -7.74 5.54
C LEU A 433 15.26 -8.20 4.17
N GLN A 434 14.46 -9.27 4.10
CA GLN A 434 13.85 -9.75 2.85
C GLN A 434 12.93 -8.69 2.20
N ASN A 435 12.14 -7.96 3.01
CA ASN A 435 11.29 -6.85 2.53
C ASN A 435 12.13 -5.71 1.94
N ILE A 436 13.20 -5.31 2.64
CA ILE A 436 14.07 -4.18 2.22
C ILE A 436 14.82 -4.52 0.93
N ILE A 437 15.26 -5.77 0.75
CA ILE A 437 15.94 -6.19 -0.49
C ILE A 437 14.95 -6.52 -1.62
N GLY A 438 13.63 -6.46 -1.37
CA GLY A 438 12.59 -6.58 -2.40
C GLY A 438 12.24 -8.01 -2.83
N ILE A 439 12.43 -9.01 -1.96
CA ILE A 439 12.17 -10.43 -2.31
C ILE A 439 11.16 -11.15 -1.41
N LEU A 440 10.51 -10.42 -0.50
CA LEU A 440 9.46 -10.93 0.37
C LEU A 440 8.10 -10.95 -0.34
#